data_AF-K9FBL8-F1
#
_entry.id   AF-K9FBL8-F1
#
_cell.length_a   1.000
_cell.length_b   1.000
_cell.length_c   1.000
_cell.angle_alpha   90.00
_cell.angle_beta   90.00
_cell.angle_gamma   90.00
#
_symmetry.space_group_name_H-M   'P 1'
#
loop_
_entity.id
_entity.type
_entity.pdbx_description
1 polymer ?
#
loop_
_entity_poly.entity_id
_entity_poly.type
_entity_poly.pdbx_seq_one_letter_code
_entity_poly.pdbx_strand_id
1 'polypeptide(L)'
;MHFSKTLATAATFALSVYAGFPVASVSFQSWERCDVGHPAFGEPKFSADVSVTPVTCDKTTVNRDWSIDNYSFRARLDTEDTVFCHGVTIWNNEGCSGDPVHFLPFHHGPFAEGQCIPDILEPGFVSFKLACEGFP
;
A
#
# COMPACT_ATOMS: atom_id res chain seq x y z
N MET A 1 -33.68 -11.20 -37.30
CA MET A 1 -32.41 -10.51 -36.98
C MET A 1 -32.60 -9.03 -37.23
N HIS A 2 -32.60 -8.19 -36.19
CA HIS A 2 -32.25 -6.78 -36.30
C HIS A 2 -31.49 -6.38 -35.04
N PHE A 3 -30.27 -5.92 -35.27
CA PHE A 3 -29.25 -5.61 -34.28
C PHE A 3 -29.46 -4.21 -33.69
N SER A 4 -29.23 -4.12 -32.38
CA SER A 4 -29.10 -2.95 -31.51
C SER A 4 -28.22 -1.84 -32.05
N LYS A 5 -28.52 -0.57 -31.69
CA LYS A 5 -27.63 0.54 -31.22
C LYS A 5 -28.57 1.58 -30.58
N THR A 6 -28.43 2.17 -29.40
CA THR A 6 -27.26 2.52 -28.58
C THR A 6 -27.82 3.00 -27.24
N LEU A 7 -27.46 2.36 -26.13
CA LEU A 7 -27.71 2.88 -24.77
C LEU A 7 -26.43 3.62 -24.35
N ALA A 8 -26.46 4.95 -24.42
CA ALA A 8 -25.38 5.78 -23.92
C ALA A 8 -25.59 5.99 -22.41
N THR A 9 -25.08 5.07 -21.61
CA THR A 9 -24.99 5.24 -20.16
C THR A 9 -23.81 6.17 -19.88
N ALA A 10 -24.07 7.47 -19.80
CA ALA A 10 -23.12 8.42 -19.23
C ALA A 10 -23.12 8.26 -17.71
N ALA A 11 -22.28 7.37 -17.18
CA ALA A 11 -21.94 7.36 -15.77
C ALA A 11 -20.84 8.42 -15.56
N THR A 12 -21.24 9.69 -15.50
CA THR A 12 -20.34 10.79 -15.11
C THR A 12 -20.04 10.69 -13.63
N PHE A 13 -18.82 10.24 -13.35
CA PHE A 13 -18.00 10.44 -12.16
C PHE A 13 -18.72 10.92 -10.90
N ALA A 14 -18.80 10.01 -9.92
CA ALA A 14 -18.91 10.39 -8.52
C ALA A 14 -17.72 11.29 -8.18
N LEU A 15 -17.92 12.60 -8.25
CA LEU A 15 -17.09 13.56 -7.54
C LEU A 15 -17.39 13.36 -6.06
N SER A 16 -16.69 12.40 -5.44
CA SER A 16 -16.61 12.35 -3.99
C SER A 16 -15.99 13.68 -3.56
N VAL A 17 -16.84 14.52 -2.99
CA VAL A 17 -16.44 15.60 -2.10
C VAL A 17 -15.71 14.91 -0.94
N TYR A 18 -14.42 14.65 -1.09
CA TYR A 18 -13.55 14.40 0.04
C TYR A 18 -13.46 15.73 0.78
N ALA A 19 -14.35 15.93 1.75
CA ALA A 19 -13.95 16.65 2.95
C ALA A 19 -12.65 15.98 3.42
N GLY A 20 -11.62 16.79 3.65
CA GLY A 20 -10.23 16.38 3.78
C GLY A 20 -10.04 15.04 4.49
N PHE A 21 -9.52 14.06 3.76
CA PHE A 21 -9.29 12.71 4.28
C PHE A 21 -7.82 12.35 4.08
N PRO A 22 -7.14 11.81 5.10
CA PRO A 22 -5.75 11.41 4.97
C PRO A 22 -5.65 10.20 4.04
N VAL A 23 -4.86 10.36 2.98
CA VAL A 23 -4.55 9.32 2.00
C VAL A 23 -3.04 9.23 1.84
N ALA A 24 -2.54 8.01 1.72
CA ALA A 24 -1.16 7.74 1.36
C ALA A 24 -1.10 6.70 0.23
N SER A 25 -0.06 6.76 -0.58
CA SER A 25 0.28 5.73 -1.55
C SER A 25 1.38 4.85 -0.99
N VAL A 26 1.21 3.54 -1.07
CA VAL A 26 2.18 2.53 -0.63
C VAL A 26 2.64 1.73 -1.83
N SER A 27 3.95 1.68 -2.06
CA SER A 27 4.56 0.79 -3.03
C SER A 27 5.11 -0.43 -2.31
N PHE A 28 4.52 -1.59 -2.57
CA PHE A 28 5.05 -2.89 -2.13
C PHE A 28 5.97 -3.44 -3.22
N GLN A 29 7.24 -3.61 -2.87
CA GLN A 29 8.31 -3.94 -3.81
C GLN A 29 8.86 -5.34 -3.52
N SER A 30 8.99 -6.14 -4.57
CA SER A 30 9.58 -7.49 -4.52
C SER A 30 10.94 -7.48 -5.21
N TRP A 31 11.92 -8.09 -4.56
CA TRP A 31 13.32 -8.07 -4.99
C TRP A 31 13.86 -9.48 -5.14
N GLU A 32 14.66 -9.71 -6.18
CA GLU A 32 15.41 -10.95 -6.28
C GLU A 32 16.44 -11.05 -5.16
N ARG A 33 17.06 -9.93 -4.81
CA ARG A 33 17.98 -9.82 -3.68
C ARG A 33 18.12 -8.37 -3.25
N CYS A 34 18.10 -8.11 -1.95
CA CYS A 34 18.60 -6.88 -1.36
C CYS A 34 19.22 -7.13 0.02
N ASP A 35 19.98 -6.16 0.53
CA ASP A 35 20.65 -6.28 1.82
C ASP A 35 19.65 -6.05 2.96
N VAL A 36 19.24 -7.12 3.64
CA VAL A 36 18.27 -7.09 4.73
C VAL A 36 18.70 -6.10 5.82
N GLY A 37 17.76 -5.25 6.26
CA GLY A 37 18.01 -4.20 7.24
C GLY A 37 18.58 -2.90 6.65
N HIS A 38 18.84 -2.85 5.34
CA HIS A 38 19.28 -1.66 4.62
C HIS A 38 18.24 -1.22 3.59
N PRO A 39 18.24 0.05 3.16
CA PRO A 39 17.40 0.48 2.04
C PRO A 39 17.67 -0.36 0.79
N ALA A 40 16.62 -0.71 0.06
CA ALA A 40 16.76 -1.43 -1.20
C ALA A 40 17.14 -0.45 -2.33
N PHE A 41 18.20 -0.78 -3.08
CA PHE A 41 18.69 0.03 -4.18
C PHE A 41 18.50 -0.68 -5.52
N GLY A 42 18.13 0.08 -6.55
CA GLY A 42 17.89 -0.44 -7.91
C GLY A 42 16.42 -0.47 -8.29
N GLU A 43 16.09 -1.27 -9.29
CA GLU A 43 14.74 -1.48 -9.78
C GLU A 43 14.17 -2.77 -9.19
N PRO A 44 13.02 -2.73 -8.49
CA PRO A 44 12.40 -3.93 -7.98
C PRO A 44 11.91 -4.80 -9.14
N LYS A 45 11.94 -6.12 -8.96
CA LYS A 45 11.43 -7.05 -9.98
C LYS A 45 9.93 -6.89 -10.19
N PHE A 46 9.21 -6.66 -9.10
CA PHE A 46 7.79 -6.31 -9.12
C PHE A 46 7.49 -5.20 -8.14
N SER A 47 6.56 -4.34 -8.51
CA SER A 47 6.02 -3.30 -7.62
C SER A 47 4.51 -3.28 -7.75
N ALA A 48 3.81 -3.13 -6.63
CA ALA A 48 2.39 -2.90 -6.58
C ALA A 48 2.10 -1.66 -5.74
N ASP A 49 1.38 -0.71 -6.33
CA ASP A 49 0.98 0.52 -5.65
C ASP A 49 -0.45 0.40 -5.11
N VAL A 50 -0.65 0.79 -3.86
CA VAL A 50 -1.93 0.74 -3.15
C VAL A 50 -2.18 2.09 -2.51
N SER A 51 -3.32 2.71 -2.79
CA SER A 51 -3.78 3.88 -2.03
C SER A 51 -4.44 3.40 -0.74
N VAL A 52 -3.99 3.95 0.39
CA VAL A 52 -4.37 3.53 1.73
C VAL A 52 -4.96 4.70 2.51
N THR A 53 -5.87 4.38 3.42
CA THR A 53 -6.48 5.35 4.32
C THR A 53 -6.53 4.81 5.75
N PRO A 54 -6.86 5.61 6.77
CA PRO A 54 -6.90 5.11 8.15
C PRO A 54 -8.20 4.39 8.51
N VAL A 55 -9.15 4.25 7.59
CA VAL A 55 -10.42 3.53 7.87
C VAL A 55 -10.62 2.31 6.98
N THR A 56 -9.79 2.14 5.96
CA THR A 56 -9.82 1.02 5.03
C THR A 56 -8.67 0.07 5.31
N CYS A 57 -8.87 -1.21 4.98
CA CYS A 57 -7.81 -2.21 4.96
C CYS A 57 -7.53 -2.57 3.50
N ASP A 58 -6.67 -1.76 2.89
CA ASP A 58 -6.34 -1.90 1.48
C ASP A 58 -5.22 -2.94 1.32
N LYS A 59 -5.20 -3.68 0.22
CA LYS A 59 -4.33 -4.85 0.09
C LYS A 59 -3.87 -5.10 -1.34
N THR A 60 -2.78 -5.85 -1.44
CA THR A 60 -2.32 -6.44 -2.69
C THR A 60 -1.84 -7.87 -2.45
N THR A 61 -1.62 -8.61 -3.53
CA THR A 61 -1.14 -10.00 -3.45
C THR A 61 0.36 -10.07 -3.21
N VAL A 62 0.80 -11.01 -2.38
CA VAL A 62 2.23 -11.34 -2.24
C VAL A 62 2.72 -12.00 -3.53
N ASN A 63 3.71 -11.38 -4.19
CA ASN A 63 4.30 -11.97 -5.39
C ASN A 63 5.27 -13.10 -5.00
N ARG A 64 5.09 -14.25 -5.66
CA ARG A 64 5.71 -15.55 -5.33
C ARG A 64 6.54 -16.12 -6.47
N ASP A 65 7.01 -15.28 -7.39
CA ASP A 65 8.03 -15.71 -8.33
C ASP A 65 9.19 -16.35 -7.55
N TRP A 66 9.65 -17.53 -8.00
CA TRP A 66 10.64 -18.39 -7.33
C TRP A 66 12.00 -17.72 -7.13
N SER A 67 12.23 -16.59 -7.80
CA SER A 67 13.43 -15.80 -7.69
C SER A 67 13.35 -14.64 -6.69
N ILE A 68 12.19 -14.40 -6.05
CA ILE A 68 12.02 -13.35 -5.05
C ILE A 68 12.47 -13.85 -3.68
N ASP A 69 13.50 -13.23 -3.13
CA ASP A 69 14.03 -13.54 -1.79
C ASP A 69 13.78 -12.43 -0.77
N ASN A 70 13.36 -11.24 -1.23
CA ASN A 70 13.24 -10.07 -0.38
C ASN A 70 12.09 -9.15 -0.77
N TYR A 71 11.66 -8.33 0.21
CA TYR A 71 10.65 -7.31 0.02
C TYR A 71 11.07 -5.97 0.59
N SER A 72 10.45 -4.88 0.14
CA SER A 72 10.51 -3.58 0.80
C SER A 72 9.21 -2.82 0.59
N PHE A 73 9.05 -1.75 1.37
CA PHE A 73 7.88 -0.87 1.28
C PHE A 73 8.36 0.56 1.12
N ARG A 74 7.65 1.32 0.29
CA ARG A 74 7.75 2.78 0.26
C ARG A 74 6.36 3.36 0.49
N ALA A 75 6.28 4.50 1.12
CA ALA A 75 5.02 5.20 1.26
C ALA A 75 5.18 6.71 1.06
N ARG A 76 4.11 7.34 0.58
CA ARG A 76 4.00 8.78 0.41
C ARG A 76 2.66 9.27 0.93
N LEU A 77 2.66 10.35 1.70
CA LEU A 77 1.46 11.09 2.06
C LEU A 77 0.99 11.92 0.86
N ASP A 78 -0.25 11.71 0.42
CA ASP A 78 -0.80 12.30 -0.80
C ASP A 78 -1.66 13.54 -0.54
N THR A 79 -2.27 13.64 0.65
CA THR A 79 -3.16 14.74 1.02
C THR A 79 -2.61 15.56 2.19
N GLU A 80 -3.05 16.82 2.32
CA GLU A 80 -2.62 17.73 3.39
C GLU A 80 -3.19 17.33 4.77
N ASP A 81 -4.29 16.58 4.81
CA ASP A 81 -4.95 16.08 6.03
C ASP A 81 -4.16 14.99 6.76
N THR A 82 -2.93 14.73 6.33
CA THR A 82 -2.04 13.69 6.85
C THR A 82 -1.13 14.18 7.98
N VAL A 83 -1.31 15.41 8.47
CA VAL A 83 -0.47 16.03 9.52
C VAL A 83 -0.40 15.20 10.81
N PHE A 84 -1.43 14.41 11.10
CA PHE A 84 -1.51 13.52 12.26
C PHE A 84 -1.25 12.05 11.92
N CYS A 85 -0.69 11.76 10.74
CA CYS A 85 -0.36 10.41 10.31
C CYS A 85 1.12 10.11 10.59
N HIS A 86 1.38 8.95 11.19
CA HIS A 86 2.70 8.60 11.72
C HIS A 86 3.39 7.47 10.96
N GLY A 87 2.64 6.70 10.17
CA GLY A 87 3.19 5.62 9.38
C GLY A 87 2.13 4.79 8.68
N VAL A 88 2.56 3.70 8.09
CA VAL A 88 1.70 2.67 7.52
C VAL A 88 1.91 1.39 8.30
N THR A 89 0.83 0.83 8.83
CA THR A 89 0.84 -0.48 9.47
C THR A 89 0.58 -1.55 8.41
N ILE A 90 1.31 -2.66 8.50
CA ILE A 90 1.35 -3.70 7.46
C ILE A 90 1.07 -5.06 8.09
N TRP A 91 0.16 -5.82 7.48
CA TRP A 91 -0.19 -7.17 7.88
C TRP A 91 -0.01 -8.16 6.72
N ASN A 92 0.38 -9.39 7.03
CA ASN A 92 0.38 -10.48 6.07
C ASN A 92 -0.92 -11.30 6.16
N ASN A 93 -2.03 -10.59 6.00
CA ASN A 93 -3.36 -11.17 5.90
C ASN A 93 -4.27 -10.22 5.11
N GLU A 94 -5.50 -10.66 4.87
CA GLU A 94 -6.48 -9.91 4.09
C GLU A 94 -7.17 -8.77 4.87
N GLY A 95 -7.16 -8.82 6.20
CA GLY A 95 -8.14 -8.09 7.03
C GLY A 95 -7.56 -7.12 8.05
N CYS A 96 -6.26 -6.79 7.98
CA CYS A 96 -5.58 -5.89 8.93
C CYS A 96 -5.88 -6.27 10.39
N SER A 97 -5.86 -7.57 10.67
CA SER A 97 -6.26 -8.14 11.97
C SER A 97 -5.09 -8.85 12.64
N GLY A 98 -5.14 -8.90 13.98
CA GLY A 98 -4.06 -9.47 14.79
C GLY A 98 -2.80 -8.59 14.78
N ASP A 99 -1.65 -9.24 14.99
CA ASP A 99 -0.37 -8.56 15.09
C ASP A 99 0.15 -8.14 13.70
N PRO A 100 0.56 -6.88 13.52
CA PRO A 100 1.17 -6.44 12.28
C PRO A 100 2.56 -7.06 12.10
N VAL A 101 2.92 -7.34 10.85
CA VAL A 101 4.25 -7.88 10.50
C VAL A 101 5.28 -6.77 10.36
N HIS A 102 4.84 -5.55 10.08
CA HIS A 102 5.73 -4.41 9.91
C HIS A 102 5.00 -3.08 10.17
N PHE A 103 5.77 -2.07 10.54
CA PHE A 103 5.31 -0.69 10.63
C PHE A 103 6.32 0.22 9.92
N LEU A 104 5.85 0.99 8.95
CA LEU A 104 6.66 1.91 8.16
C LEU A 104 6.42 3.36 8.62
N PRO A 105 7.33 3.96 9.41
CA PRO A 105 7.12 5.29 9.98
C PRO A 105 7.39 6.43 8.99
N PHE A 106 6.60 7.50 9.08
CA PHE A 106 6.90 8.81 8.48
C PHE A 106 7.75 9.63 9.45
N HIS A 107 9.07 9.66 9.26
CA HIS A 107 10.02 10.39 10.11
C HIS A 107 9.96 11.91 9.85
N HIS A 108 8.84 12.55 10.19
CA HIS A 108 8.59 14.00 10.04
C HIS A 108 8.55 14.52 8.59
N GLY A 109 8.42 13.62 7.61
CA GLY A 109 8.33 13.97 6.20
C GLY A 109 7.21 13.20 5.48
N PRO A 110 6.81 13.65 4.29
CA PRO A 110 5.72 13.03 3.54
C PRO A 110 6.13 11.73 2.83
N PHE A 111 7.37 11.28 3.01
CA PHE A 111 7.90 10.08 2.39
C PHE A 111 8.48 9.16 3.46
N ALA A 112 8.21 7.87 3.33
CA ALA A 112 8.83 6.81 4.11
C ALA A 112 9.45 5.79 3.16
N GLU A 113 10.70 5.45 3.42
CA GLU A 113 11.42 4.40 2.69
C GLU A 113 11.79 3.31 3.68
N GLY A 114 11.20 2.13 3.48
CA GLY A 114 11.41 0.97 4.31
C GLY A 114 12.74 0.28 4.01
N GLN A 115 13.19 -0.50 4.97
CA GLN A 115 14.33 -1.38 4.79
C GLN A 115 13.91 -2.62 3.99
N CYS A 116 14.88 -3.21 3.31
CA CYS A 116 14.76 -4.55 2.77
C CYS A 116 14.49 -5.55 3.90
N ILE A 117 13.47 -6.37 3.74
CA ILE A 117 13.09 -7.45 4.65
C ILE A 117 13.27 -8.82 3.96
N PRO A 118 13.52 -9.89 4.73
CA PRO A 118 13.58 -11.23 4.17
C PRO A 118 12.21 -11.68 3.65
N ASP A 119 12.17 -12.76 2.85
CA ASP A 119 10.93 -13.46 2.48
C ASP A 119 10.26 -14.10 3.71
N ILE A 120 9.55 -13.28 4.48
CA ILE A 120 8.79 -13.66 5.66
C ILE A 120 7.28 -13.61 5.42
N LEU A 121 6.86 -13.25 4.21
CA LEU A 121 5.45 -13.07 3.88
C LEU A 121 4.89 -14.38 3.33
N GLU A 122 3.91 -14.95 4.02
CA GLU A 122 3.17 -16.11 3.57
C GLU A 122 2.36 -15.79 2.29
N PRO A 123 2.09 -16.81 1.44
CA PRO A 123 1.25 -16.64 0.26
C PRO A 123 -0.12 -16.07 0.61
N GLY A 124 -0.63 -15.18 -0.24
CA GLY A 124 -1.94 -14.57 -0.08
C GLY A 124 -1.88 -13.07 -0.25
N PHE A 125 -2.28 -12.33 0.78
CA PHE A 125 -2.37 -10.88 0.76
C PHE A 125 -1.42 -10.23 1.75
N VAL A 126 -0.89 -9.08 1.35
CA VAL A 126 -0.34 -8.09 2.26
C VAL A 126 -1.31 -6.91 2.28
N SER A 127 -1.71 -6.50 3.48
CA SER A 127 -2.65 -5.41 3.69
C SER A 127 -2.02 -4.27 4.47
N PHE A 128 -2.58 -3.09 4.28
CA PHE A 128 -2.02 -1.81 4.68
C PHE A 128 -3.13 -0.94 5.26
N LYS A 129 -2.78 -0.18 6.30
CA LYS A 129 -3.63 0.84 6.86
C LYS A 129 -2.78 2.04 7.24
N LEU A 130 -3.27 3.24 6.90
CA LEU A 130 -2.60 4.46 7.30
C LEU A 130 -2.80 4.68 8.80
N ALA A 131 -1.73 4.83 9.56
CA ALA A 131 -1.81 5.06 11.00
C ALA A 131 -1.87 6.57 11.26
N CYS A 132 -3.04 7.07 11.65
CA CYS A 132 -3.26 8.47 12.00
C CYS A 132 -3.96 8.59 13.37
N GLU A 133 -3.62 9.62 14.15
CA GLU A 133 -4.36 9.94 15.36
C GLU A 133 -5.83 10.27 15.05
N GLY A 134 -6.73 9.85 15.95
CA GLY A 134 -8.16 10.05 15.80
C GLY A 134 -8.87 9.00 14.93
N PHE A 135 -8.13 8.04 14.37
CA PHE A 135 -8.67 6.91 13.62
C PHE A 135 -8.33 5.57 14.29
N PRO A 136 -9.23 4.57 14.22
CA PRO A 136 -9.00 3.24 14.77
C PRO A 136 -8.05 2.41 13.90
#